data_AF-A0A1E4EQU3-F1
#
_entry.id   AF-A0A1E4EQU3-F1
#
_cell.length_a   1.000
_cell.length_b   1.000
_cell.length_c   1.000
_cell.angle_alpha   90.00
_cell.angle_beta   90.00
_cell.angle_gamma   90.00
#
_symmetry.space_group_name_H-M   'P 1'
#
loop_
_entity.id
_entity.type
_entity.pdbx_description
1 polymer ?
#
loop_
_entity_poly.entity_id
_entity_poly.type
_entity_poly.pdbx_seq_one_letter_code
_entity_poly.pdbx_strand_id
1 'polypeptide(L)'
;MPERIRQFHIDHDAPIQELTRELEFARRNNSKPYYHGHKILAAAEKRETRFCIWLDTDTYLAQPLDDARLFQENKVAAAPESIAGYSGRFIEVWDKTYAVFGLETPKERMKMVRTTNMQPPYFNAGFIAFPEITARGERFGELWLDTAMIIDYDETLDHARKRPWLDQASLPVAIFRGGCEFVQMESEFNYPIDVPDWFPHDGVKLYHYHGIERLEATNHLAEMEEIVVSSGYFRSLEHHLYPMLQRRREQAVFWKRIAVIADERRDFAGKIKQAEDRAEHRPFKQEIQKRKVEDKELREKISAILEHQFYDESWLVKCDENREAAGQAAE
;
A
#
# COMPACT_ATOMS: atom_id res chain seq x y z
N MET A 1 -4.83 -16.28 9.74
CA MET A 1 -3.87 -16.52 8.63
C MET A 1 -3.93 -17.99 8.19
N PRO A 2 -3.78 -18.32 6.89
CA PRO A 2 -3.70 -19.72 6.45
C PRO A 2 -2.54 -20.46 7.13
N GLU A 3 -2.77 -21.69 7.60
CA GLU A 3 -1.79 -22.46 8.37
C GLU A 3 -0.47 -22.65 7.63
N ARG A 4 -0.49 -22.82 6.30
CA ARG A 4 0.74 -22.92 5.49
C ARG A 4 1.64 -21.68 5.56
N ILE A 5 1.05 -20.49 5.68
CA ILE A 5 1.84 -19.24 5.75
C ILE A 5 2.49 -19.17 7.12
N ARG A 6 1.76 -19.58 8.17
CA ARG A 6 2.31 -19.73 9.51
C ARG A 6 3.46 -20.74 9.52
N GLN A 7 3.26 -21.92 8.92
CA GLN A 7 4.27 -22.97 8.87
C GLN A 7 5.51 -22.52 8.10
N PHE A 8 5.37 -21.85 6.94
CA PHE A 8 6.49 -21.26 6.21
C PHE A 8 7.34 -20.36 7.12
N HIS A 9 6.70 -19.46 7.87
CA HIS A 9 7.41 -18.53 8.76
C HIS A 9 8.10 -19.26 9.93
N ILE A 10 7.50 -20.34 10.45
CA ILE A 10 8.12 -21.21 11.46
C ILE A 10 9.35 -21.92 10.89
N ASP A 11 9.22 -22.51 9.70
CA ASP A 11 10.29 -23.29 9.04
C ASP A 11 11.50 -22.42 8.66
N HIS A 12 11.32 -21.09 8.59
CA HIS A 12 12.35 -20.11 8.25
C HIS A 12 12.83 -19.24 9.42
N ASP A 13 12.44 -19.57 10.65
CA ASP A 13 12.80 -18.78 11.84
C ASP A 13 12.47 -17.28 11.66
N ALA A 14 11.38 -17.01 10.95
CA ALA A 14 10.92 -15.68 10.60
C ALA A 14 9.51 -15.50 11.19
N PRO A 15 9.36 -15.38 12.52
CA PRO A 15 8.06 -15.44 13.18
C PRO A 15 7.11 -14.37 12.63
N ILE A 16 5.90 -14.79 12.27
CA ILE A 16 4.82 -13.91 11.85
C ILE A 16 3.77 -13.79 12.95
N GLN A 17 3.30 -12.56 13.16
CA GLN A 17 2.25 -12.25 14.12
C GLN A 17 1.01 -11.78 13.37
N GLU A 18 -0.14 -12.32 13.76
CA GLU A 18 -1.43 -11.76 13.35
C GLU A 18 -1.69 -10.47 14.12
N LEU A 19 -2.27 -9.47 13.44
CA LEU A 19 -2.71 -8.25 14.10
C LEU A 19 -3.65 -8.61 15.25
N THR A 20 -3.41 -8.01 16.42
CA THR A 20 -4.23 -8.23 17.62
C THR A 20 -5.44 -7.32 17.64
N ARG A 21 -5.50 -6.34 16.73
CA ARG A 21 -6.53 -5.31 16.64
C ARG A 21 -7.09 -5.27 15.22
N GLU A 22 -8.42 -5.25 15.12
CA GLU A 22 -9.12 -4.82 13.92
C GLU A 22 -9.54 -3.35 14.14
N LEU A 23 -9.19 -2.46 13.23
CA LEU A 23 -9.62 -1.06 13.29
C LEU A 23 -10.59 -0.73 12.18
N GLU A 24 -11.66 -0.05 12.59
CA GLU A 24 -12.57 0.61 11.67
C GLU A 24 -12.26 2.10 11.63
N PHE A 25 -11.66 2.55 10.52
CA PHE A 25 -11.56 3.97 10.21
C PHE A 25 -12.94 4.56 9.88
N ALA A 26 -13.12 5.87 10.06
CA ALA A 26 -14.42 6.54 9.90
C ALA A 26 -15.06 6.22 8.53
N ARG A 27 -16.23 5.57 8.53
CA ARG A 27 -16.95 5.19 7.29
C ARG A 27 -17.96 6.23 6.82
N ARG A 28 -18.24 7.28 7.63
CA ARG A 28 -19.32 8.26 7.39
C ARG A 28 -19.32 8.81 5.96
N ASN A 29 -18.14 9.13 5.41
CA ASN A 29 -17.99 9.71 4.08
C ASN A 29 -17.22 8.82 3.10
N ASN A 30 -16.81 7.62 3.52
CA ASN A 30 -15.99 6.70 2.72
C ASN A 30 -16.65 5.33 2.67
N SER A 31 -17.18 4.97 1.49
CA SER A 31 -17.85 3.69 1.26
C SER A 31 -16.90 2.50 1.09
N LYS A 32 -15.59 2.75 0.98
CA LYS A 32 -14.55 1.71 0.81
C LYS A 32 -13.75 1.52 2.10
N PRO A 33 -13.41 0.27 2.46
CA PRO A 33 -12.42 -0.01 3.50
C PRO A 33 -11.09 0.70 3.22
N TYR A 34 -10.39 1.13 4.28
CA TYR A 34 -9.10 1.79 4.18
C TYR A 34 -7.96 0.80 4.43
N TYR A 35 -7.63 0.01 3.40
CA TYR A 35 -6.64 -1.06 3.53
C TYR A 35 -5.21 -0.57 3.79
N HIS A 36 -4.84 0.63 3.31
CA HIS A 36 -3.53 1.20 3.64
C HIS A 36 -3.37 1.38 5.16
N GLY A 37 -4.46 1.56 5.91
CA GLY A 37 -4.43 1.64 7.38
C GLY A 37 -3.92 0.38 8.08
N HIS A 38 -3.88 -0.78 7.42
CA HIS A 38 -3.29 -2.00 7.96
C HIS A 38 -1.80 -1.81 8.32
N LYS A 39 -1.08 -0.93 7.61
CA LYS A 39 0.33 -0.66 7.94
C LYS A 39 0.50 0.07 9.28
N ILE A 40 -0.38 1.03 9.54
CA ILE A 40 -0.36 1.81 10.78
C ILE A 40 -0.75 0.92 11.96
N LEU A 41 -1.74 0.04 11.75
CA LEU A 41 -2.12 -1.02 12.68
C LEU A 41 -0.95 -1.93 13.03
N ALA A 42 -0.30 -2.45 11.99
CA ALA A 42 0.84 -3.33 12.16
C ALA A 42 1.97 -2.59 12.89
N ALA A 43 2.30 -1.35 12.51
CA ALA A 43 3.28 -0.52 13.20
C ALA A 43 2.93 -0.32 14.69
N ALA A 44 1.65 -0.24 15.06
CA ALA A 44 1.21 -0.11 16.46
C ALA A 44 1.29 -1.39 17.30
N GLU A 45 1.48 -2.57 16.69
CA GLU A 45 1.70 -3.82 17.43
C GLU A 45 2.99 -3.75 18.27
N LYS A 46 2.97 -4.38 19.44
CA LYS A 46 4.10 -4.35 20.37
C LYS A 46 5.27 -5.14 19.80
N ARG A 47 6.48 -4.57 19.89
CA ARG A 47 7.74 -5.24 19.51
C ARG A 47 8.73 -5.20 20.67
N GLU A 48 9.66 -6.14 20.65
CA GLU A 48 10.80 -6.18 21.58
C GLU A 48 12.05 -5.54 20.99
N THR A 49 12.03 -5.21 19.70
CA THR A 49 13.15 -4.57 19.00
C THR A 49 13.18 -3.07 19.28
N ARG A 50 14.39 -2.52 19.32
CA ARG A 50 14.62 -1.08 19.52
C ARG A 50 14.22 -0.25 18.31
N PHE A 51 14.35 -0.82 17.11
CA PHE A 51 13.99 -0.20 15.84
C PHE A 51 13.09 -1.14 15.04
N CYS A 52 12.33 -0.54 14.13
CA CYS A 52 11.47 -1.23 13.18
C CYS A 52 11.69 -0.65 11.78
N ILE A 53 11.73 -1.53 10.77
CA ILE A 53 11.64 -1.15 9.36
C ILE A 53 10.30 -1.69 8.85
N TRP A 54 9.50 -0.81 8.26
CA TRP A 54 8.31 -1.19 7.51
C TRP A 54 8.61 -1.19 6.02
N LEU A 55 8.19 -2.25 5.33
CA LEU A 55 8.23 -2.39 3.88
C LEU A 55 6.83 -2.72 3.38
N ASP A 56 6.37 -2.05 2.33
CA ASP A 56 5.17 -2.51 1.61
C ASP A 56 5.46 -3.83 0.89
N THR A 57 4.43 -4.68 0.77
CA THR A 57 4.57 -6.01 0.16
C THR A 57 4.80 -5.98 -1.34
N ASP A 58 4.55 -4.84 -1.98
CA ASP A 58 4.82 -4.59 -3.40
C ASP A 58 6.21 -3.99 -3.64
N THR A 59 7.19 -4.44 -2.84
CA THR A 59 8.59 -4.07 -2.97
C THR A 59 9.47 -5.30 -3.18
N TYR A 60 10.68 -5.10 -3.70
CA TYR A 60 11.72 -6.11 -3.65
C TYR A 60 13.08 -5.47 -3.34
N LEU A 61 13.92 -6.22 -2.62
CA LEU A 61 15.26 -5.80 -2.22
C LEU A 61 16.26 -6.20 -3.29
N ALA A 62 16.89 -5.22 -3.91
CA ALA A 62 18.00 -5.42 -4.85
C ALA A 62 19.36 -5.44 -4.14
N GLN A 63 19.46 -4.79 -2.97
CA GLN A 63 20.69 -4.74 -2.18
C GLN A 63 20.40 -4.72 -0.68
N PRO A 64 21.40 -5.03 0.17
CA PRO A 64 21.27 -4.85 1.62
C PRO A 64 20.92 -3.42 2.03
N LEU A 65 20.00 -3.30 2.98
CA LEU A 65 19.63 -2.04 3.65
C LEU A 65 20.61 -1.63 4.77
N ASP A 66 21.89 -2.01 4.67
CA ASP A 66 22.90 -1.71 5.68
C ASP A 66 23.29 -0.23 5.64
N ASP A 67 22.55 0.59 6.40
CA ASP A 67 22.79 2.02 6.54
C ASP A 67 22.46 2.48 7.98
N ALA A 68 23.44 3.05 8.66
CA ALA A 68 23.31 3.54 10.02
C ALA A 68 22.25 4.64 10.19
N ARG A 69 21.87 5.33 9.11
CA ARG A 69 20.79 6.33 9.10
C ARG A 69 19.42 5.74 9.46
N LEU A 70 19.22 4.45 9.22
CA LEU A 70 17.98 3.75 9.56
C LEU A 70 17.79 3.52 11.06
N PHE A 71 18.87 3.61 11.86
CA PHE A 71 18.90 3.19 13.25
C PHE A 71 19.34 4.34 14.18
N GLN A 72 18.81 5.55 13.95
CA GLN A 72 19.10 6.73 14.77
C GLN A 72 18.02 6.94 15.83
N GLU A 73 18.47 7.11 17.08
CA GLU A 73 17.57 7.48 18.17
C GLU A 73 16.87 8.80 17.92
N ASN A 74 15.62 8.90 18.37
CA ASN A 74 14.78 10.09 18.20
C ASN A 74 14.59 10.53 16.75
N LYS A 75 14.87 9.66 15.75
CA LYS A 75 14.71 9.99 14.34
C LYS A 75 13.97 8.92 13.58
N VAL A 76 13.14 9.36 12.64
CA VAL A 76 12.46 8.48 11.69
C VAL A 76 13.07 8.66 10.30
N ALA A 77 13.59 7.58 9.73
CA ALA A 77 14.13 7.59 8.39
C ALA A 77 13.03 7.22 7.38
N ALA A 78 12.84 8.06 6.37
CA ALA A 78 11.82 7.83 5.35
C ALA A 78 12.20 8.49 4.02
N ALA A 79 11.74 7.90 2.92
CA ALA A 79 11.94 8.45 1.58
C ALA A 79 10.84 9.48 1.25
N PRO A 80 11.16 10.58 0.53
CA PRO A 80 10.16 11.54 0.07
C PRO A 80 9.04 10.89 -0.75
N GLU A 81 7.84 11.45 -0.68
CA GLU A 81 6.76 11.02 -1.57
C GLU A 81 7.03 11.42 -3.03
N SER A 82 6.53 10.62 -3.97
CA SER A 82 6.63 10.86 -5.41
C SER A 82 5.86 12.09 -5.86
N ILE A 83 4.66 12.29 -5.33
CA ILE A 83 3.74 13.36 -5.70
C ILE A 83 3.09 13.99 -4.48
N ALA A 84 2.65 15.23 -4.57
CA ALA A 84 1.88 15.87 -3.51
C ALA A 84 0.42 15.35 -3.46
N GLY A 85 0.21 14.07 -3.17
CA GLY A 85 -1.11 13.42 -3.20
C GLY A 85 -2.12 14.02 -2.21
N TYR A 86 -1.69 14.20 -0.95
CA TYR A 86 -2.54 14.70 0.13
C TYR A 86 -2.96 16.18 -0.02
N SER A 87 -1.99 17.07 -0.11
CA SER A 87 -2.21 18.52 -0.22
C SER A 87 -2.52 18.96 -1.65
N GLY A 88 -2.05 18.22 -2.66
CA GLY A 88 -2.08 18.68 -4.05
C GLY A 88 -1.30 19.98 -4.22
N ARG A 89 -2.01 21.02 -4.68
CA ARG A 89 -1.48 22.39 -4.80
C ARG A 89 -1.82 23.27 -3.59
N PHE A 90 -2.58 22.76 -2.62
CA PHE A 90 -3.12 23.53 -1.49
C PHE A 90 -2.29 23.24 -0.24
N ILE A 91 -1.22 24.02 -0.07
CA ILE A 91 -0.26 23.82 1.03
C ILE A 91 -0.91 24.02 2.40
N GLU A 92 -1.97 24.85 2.46
CA GLU A 92 -2.74 25.21 3.65
C GLU A 92 -3.47 24.01 4.25
N VAL A 93 -3.60 22.90 3.49
CA VAL A 93 -4.06 21.61 4.02
C VAL A 93 -3.13 21.13 5.13
N TRP A 94 -1.82 21.33 5.01
CA TRP A 94 -0.86 21.00 6.06
C TRP A 94 -1.05 21.87 7.29
N ASP A 95 -1.23 23.18 7.13
CA ASP A 95 -1.46 24.10 8.26
C ASP A 95 -2.65 23.68 9.11
N LYS A 96 -3.76 23.32 8.46
CA LYS A 96 -4.92 22.78 9.17
C LYS A 96 -4.61 21.46 9.85
N THR A 97 -3.87 20.57 9.19
CA THR A 97 -3.54 19.24 9.71
C THR A 97 -2.66 19.33 10.96
N TYR A 98 -1.61 20.15 10.94
CA TYR A 98 -0.74 20.37 12.10
C TYR A 98 -1.48 21.11 13.23
N ALA A 99 -2.36 22.07 12.90
CA ALA A 99 -3.13 22.83 13.87
C ALA A 99 -4.08 21.95 14.73
N VAL A 100 -4.58 20.82 14.21
CA VAL A 100 -5.37 19.84 14.98
C VAL A 100 -4.62 19.36 16.23
N PHE A 101 -3.29 19.34 16.18
CA PHE A 101 -2.42 18.90 17.27
C PHE A 101 -1.75 20.05 18.02
N GLY A 102 -2.16 21.30 17.75
CA GLY A 102 -1.52 22.49 18.29
C GLY A 102 -0.07 22.67 17.82
N LEU A 103 0.27 22.11 16.65
CA LEU A 103 1.60 22.22 16.05
C LEU A 103 1.60 23.28 14.95
N GLU A 104 2.75 23.90 14.75
CA GLU A 104 3.03 24.69 13.54
C GLU A 104 3.51 23.77 12.42
N THR A 105 3.10 24.06 11.18
CA THR A 105 3.67 23.39 10.01
C THR A 105 5.18 23.67 9.95
N PRO A 106 6.02 22.63 9.77
CA PRO A 106 7.46 22.81 9.63
C PRO A 106 7.81 23.78 8.50
N LYS A 107 8.86 24.58 8.69
CA LYS A 107 9.38 25.50 7.65
C LYS A 107 10.19 24.79 6.58
N GLU A 108 10.72 23.62 6.90
CA GLU A 108 11.48 22.79 5.96
C GLU A 108 10.62 22.40 4.76
N ARG A 109 11.24 22.34 3.58
CA ARG A 109 10.58 22.00 2.34
C ARG A 109 11.36 20.93 1.61
N MET A 110 10.65 19.89 1.20
CA MET A 110 11.15 18.75 0.48
C MET A 110 10.62 18.76 -0.95
N LYS A 111 11.46 18.39 -1.89
CA LYS A 111 11.06 18.18 -3.28
C LYS A 111 10.46 16.78 -3.42
N MET A 112 9.30 16.67 -4.05
CA MET A 112 8.71 15.36 -4.36
C MET A 112 9.49 14.66 -5.48
N VAL A 113 9.58 13.33 -5.46
CA VAL A 113 10.50 12.58 -6.35
C VAL A 113 10.17 12.80 -7.83
N ARG A 114 8.88 12.81 -8.19
CA ARG A 114 8.42 12.90 -9.60
C ARG A 114 8.01 14.30 -10.05
N THR A 115 7.98 15.28 -9.15
CA THR A 115 7.48 16.63 -9.48
C THR A 115 8.40 17.71 -8.95
N THR A 116 8.24 18.94 -9.44
CA THR A 116 8.95 20.11 -8.88
C THR A 116 8.23 20.72 -7.68
N ASN A 117 7.17 20.08 -7.18
CA ASN A 117 6.42 20.60 -6.05
C ASN A 117 7.26 20.50 -4.78
N MET A 118 7.35 21.62 -4.06
CA MET A 118 7.93 21.68 -2.73
C MET A 118 6.82 21.53 -1.69
N GLN A 119 6.97 20.59 -0.76
CA GLN A 119 6.02 20.31 0.31
C GLN A 119 6.72 20.43 1.67
N PRO A 120 6.02 20.68 2.78
CA PRO A 120 6.47 20.29 4.11
C PRO A 120 6.90 18.81 4.14
N PRO A 121 7.54 18.34 5.22
CA PRO A 121 7.91 16.94 5.35
C PRO A 121 6.76 15.99 4.96
N TYR A 122 6.94 15.27 3.87
CA TYR A 122 5.93 14.40 3.28
C TYR A 122 6.61 13.22 2.59
N PHE A 123 6.32 12.04 3.12
CA PHE A 123 7.09 10.83 2.87
C PHE A 123 6.19 9.74 2.30
N ASN A 124 6.80 8.86 1.51
CA ASN A 124 6.16 7.63 1.09
C ASN A 124 6.16 6.64 2.26
N ALA A 125 4.99 6.05 2.56
CA ALA A 125 4.83 5.14 3.68
C ALA A 125 5.07 3.66 3.30
N GLY A 126 5.61 3.40 2.10
CA GLY A 126 6.04 2.07 1.66
C GLY A 126 7.42 1.67 2.17
N PHE A 127 8.20 2.63 2.68
CA PHE A 127 9.45 2.41 3.37
C PHE A 127 9.59 3.42 4.51
N ILE A 128 9.63 2.94 5.75
CA ILE A 128 9.96 3.75 6.91
C ILE A 128 10.81 2.96 7.90
N ALA A 129 11.78 3.61 8.55
CA ALA A 129 12.49 3.07 9.70
C ALA A 129 12.31 4.01 10.90
N PHE A 130 11.96 3.45 12.05
CA PHE A 130 11.65 4.24 13.24
C PHE A 130 12.09 3.54 14.54
N PRO A 131 12.43 4.29 15.60
CA PRO A 131 12.63 3.72 16.92
C PRO A 131 11.30 3.29 17.50
N GLU A 132 11.27 2.17 18.23
CA GLU A 132 10.06 1.71 18.91
C GLU A 132 9.56 2.76 19.92
N ILE A 133 10.50 3.49 20.55
CA ILE A 133 10.22 4.56 21.53
C ILE A 133 10.61 5.93 20.96
N THR A 134 9.70 6.89 21.04
CA THR A 134 9.91 8.27 20.59
C THR A 134 10.80 9.06 21.57
N ALA A 135 11.22 10.26 21.17
CA ALA A 135 11.96 11.16 22.05
C ALA A 135 11.19 11.58 23.31
N ARG A 136 9.86 11.43 23.30
CA ARG A 136 8.96 11.69 24.43
C ARG A 136 8.63 10.46 25.26
N GLY A 137 9.18 9.29 24.92
CA GLY A 137 8.97 8.04 25.65
C GLY A 137 7.69 7.28 25.27
N GLU A 138 7.01 7.70 24.20
CA GLU A 138 5.81 7.03 23.68
C GLU A 138 6.21 5.95 22.67
N ARG A 139 5.33 4.98 22.39
CA ARG A 139 5.59 4.03 21.29
C ARG A 139 5.27 4.69 19.95
N PHE A 140 6.24 4.74 19.03
CA PHE A 140 6.07 5.48 17.77
C PHE A 140 4.88 4.97 16.95
N GLY A 141 4.75 3.64 16.82
CA GLY A 141 3.66 3.04 16.06
C GLY A 141 2.27 3.35 16.63
N GLU A 142 2.12 3.36 17.96
CA GLU A 142 0.85 3.73 18.60
C GLU A 142 0.56 5.22 18.46
N LEU A 143 1.58 6.08 18.56
CA LEU A 143 1.44 7.50 18.33
C LEU A 143 1.06 7.81 16.87
N TRP A 144 1.64 7.10 15.91
CA TRP A 144 1.27 7.23 14.50
C TRP A 144 -0.17 6.83 14.26
N LEU A 145 -0.61 5.72 14.87
CA LEU A 145 -2.00 5.28 14.82
C LEU A 145 -2.97 6.30 15.41
N ASP A 146 -2.68 6.79 16.62
CA ASP A 146 -3.48 7.82 17.28
C ASP A 146 -3.57 9.09 16.41
N THR A 147 -2.44 9.51 15.83
CA THR A 147 -2.38 10.65 14.90
C THR A 147 -3.27 10.44 13.68
N ALA A 148 -3.18 9.27 13.04
CA ALA A 148 -3.98 8.93 11.89
C ALA A 148 -5.47 8.92 12.23
N MET A 149 -5.85 8.37 13.39
CA MET A 149 -7.25 8.34 13.84
C MET A 149 -7.79 9.74 14.13
N ILE A 150 -7.04 10.58 14.83
CA ILE A 150 -7.46 11.96 15.09
C ILE A 150 -7.67 12.72 13.77
N ILE A 151 -6.72 12.62 12.82
CA ILE A 151 -6.87 13.24 11.49
C ILE A 151 -8.09 12.69 10.76
N ASP A 152 -8.33 11.38 10.78
CA ASP A 152 -9.43 10.74 10.07
C ASP A 152 -10.81 11.21 10.56
N TYR A 153 -10.97 11.33 11.88
CA TYR A 153 -12.21 11.71 12.53
C TYR A 153 -12.44 13.23 12.60
N ASP A 154 -11.42 14.06 12.41
CA ASP A 154 -11.57 15.52 12.47
C ASP A 154 -12.42 16.07 11.31
N GLU A 155 -13.61 16.61 11.61
CA GLU A 155 -14.56 17.09 10.60
C GLU A 155 -14.15 18.44 9.95
N THR A 156 -13.14 19.13 10.50
CA THR A 156 -12.63 20.40 9.94
C THR A 156 -11.67 20.17 8.77
N LEU A 157 -11.13 18.96 8.66
CA LEU A 157 -10.26 18.52 7.57
C LEU A 157 -11.07 17.93 6.41
N ASP A 158 -10.63 18.19 5.17
CA ASP A 158 -11.29 17.69 3.96
C ASP A 158 -11.24 16.15 3.86
N HIS A 159 -12.37 15.50 4.16
CA HIS A 159 -12.51 14.05 4.15
C HIS A 159 -12.15 13.41 2.80
N ALA A 160 -12.35 14.11 1.69
CA ALA A 160 -12.04 13.57 0.36
C ALA A 160 -10.53 13.51 0.09
N ARG A 161 -9.72 14.25 0.86
CA ARG A 161 -8.25 14.29 0.71
C ARG A 161 -7.52 13.34 1.61
N LYS A 162 -8.11 13.02 2.78
CA LYS A 162 -7.48 12.16 3.79
C LYS A 162 -7.11 10.80 3.21
N ARG A 163 -7.98 10.19 2.41
CA ARG A 163 -7.78 8.86 1.84
C ARG A 163 -7.58 8.95 0.32
N PRO A 164 -6.62 8.21 -0.25
CA PRO A 164 -5.87 7.09 0.34
C PRO A 164 -4.62 7.48 1.16
N TRP A 165 -4.33 8.76 1.34
CA TRP A 165 -3.03 9.26 1.83
C TRP A 165 -2.88 9.37 3.34
N LEU A 166 -3.75 8.76 4.14
CA LEU A 166 -3.86 9.08 5.57
C LEU A 166 -2.63 8.61 6.34
N ASP A 167 -2.08 7.46 5.97
CA ASP A 167 -0.81 6.93 6.48
C ASP A 167 0.34 7.92 6.25
N GLN A 168 0.50 8.39 5.03
CA GLN A 168 1.55 9.35 4.65
C GLN A 168 1.32 10.75 5.23
N ALA A 169 0.07 11.20 5.35
CA ALA A 169 -0.27 12.51 5.90
C ALA A 169 -0.07 12.57 7.42
N SER A 170 -0.38 11.48 8.12
CA SER A 170 -0.22 11.38 9.58
C SER A 170 1.22 11.12 10.02
N LEU A 171 2.04 10.49 9.17
CA LEU A 171 3.42 10.16 9.48
C LEU A 171 4.28 11.37 9.92
N PRO A 172 4.40 12.46 9.13
CA PRO A 172 5.19 13.60 9.54
C PRO A 172 4.64 14.25 10.81
N VAL A 173 3.31 14.32 10.95
CA VAL A 173 2.67 14.85 12.17
C VAL A 173 3.04 14.00 13.39
N ALA A 174 3.03 12.67 13.28
CA ALA A 174 3.40 11.74 14.35
C ALA A 174 4.87 11.90 14.77
N ILE A 175 5.79 12.11 13.80
CA ILE A 175 7.19 12.42 14.04
C ILE A 175 7.32 13.65 14.96
N PHE A 176 6.69 14.77 14.59
CA PHE A 176 6.76 16.00 15.38
C PHE A 176 6.03 15.88 16.73
N ARG A 177 4.87 15.19 16.78
CA ARG A 177 4.16 14.91 18.04
C ARG A 177 5.03 14.11 19.02
N GLY A 178 5.82 13.16 18.52
CA GLY A 178 6.71 12.33 19.32
C GLY A 178 8.00 13.03 19.75
N GLY A 179 8.19 14.29 19.34
CA GLY A 179 9.43 15.02 19.54
C GLY A 179 10.61 14.45 18.74
N CYS A 180 10.34 13.62 17.73
CA CYS A 180 11.36 13.07 16.87
C CYS A 180 11.73 14.06 15.75
N GLU A 181 12.96 13.93 15.25
CA GLU A 181 13.36 14.47 13.96
C GLU A 181 13.14 13.42 12.86
N PHE A 182 13.42 13.79 11.62
CA PHE A 182 13.45 12.83 10.52
C PHE A 182 14.80 12.81 9.82
N VAL A 183 15.08 11.69 9.15
CA VAL A 183 16.18 11.56 8.20
C VAL A 183 15.55 11.33 6.83
N GLN A 184 15.74 12.28 5.92
CA GLN A 184 15.33 12.08 4.54
C GLN A 184 16.27 11.05 3.90
N MET A 185 15.70 9.90 3.53
CA MET A 185 16.42 8.89 2.76
C MET A 185 16.36 9.23 1.28
N GLU A 186 17.42 8.90 0.55
CA GLU A 186 17.45 9.05 -0.89
C GLU A 186 16.51 8.04 -1.56
N SER A 187 16.12 8.30 -2.80
CA SER A 187 15.17 7.45 -3.54
C SER A 187 15.65 6.01 -3.70
N GLU A 188 16.94 5.71 -3.53
CA GLU A 188 17.47 4.33 -3.53
C GLU A 188 16.85 3.42 -2.46
N PHE A 189 16.34 3.98 -1.35
CA PHE A 189 15.69 3.22 -0.28
C PHE A 189 14.21 2.96 -0.52
N ASN A 190 13.62 3.59 -1.54
CA ASN A 190 12.24 3.37 -1.94
C ASN A 190 12.04 3.91 -3.36
N TYR A 191 12.53 3.17 -4.36
CA TYR A 191 12.58 3.63 -5.74
C TYR A 191 11.28 3.27 -6.49
N PRO A 192 10.36 4.22 -6.74
CA PRO A 192 9.04 3.91 -7.30
C PRO A 192 9.07 3.58 -8.80
N ILE A 193 8.85 2.31 -9.15
CA ILE A 193 8.74 1.88 -10.55
C ILE A 193 7.38 2.29 -11.12
N ASP A 194 7.25 3.55 -11.50
CA ASP A 194 5.96 4.14 -11.87
C ASP A 194 5.83 4.55 -13.33
N VAL A 195 6.95 4.69 -14.04
CA VAL A 195 6.99 5.17 -15.42
C VAL A 195 8.02 4.39 -16.25
N PRO A 196 7.86 4.32 -17.59
CA PRO A 196 8.69 3.49 -18.47
C PRO A 196 10.21 3.74 -18.48
N ASP A 197 10.71 4.76 -17.77
CA ASP A 197 12.13 5.13 -17.76
C ASP A 197 12.88 4.71 -16.49
N TRP A 198 12.20 4.02 -15.58
CA TRP A 198 12.72 3.66 -14.26
C TRP A 198 13.23 2.23 -14.28
N PHE A 199 14.35 2.03 -14.99
CA PHE A 199 14.99 0.73 -15.20
C PHE A 199 15.82 0.27 -14.00
N PRO A 200 16.14 -1.04 -13.91
CA PRO A 200 17.11 -1.54 -12.93
C PRO A 200 18.47 -0.85 -13.05
N HIS A 201 19.12 -0.56 -11.92
CA HIS A 201 20.48 -0.06 -11.85
C HIS A 201 21.11 -0.32 -10.47
N ASP A 202 22.44 -0.49 -10.43
CA ASP A 202 23.23 -0.88 -9.24
C ASP A 202 23.20 0.14 -8.07
N GLY A 203 22.47 1.23 -8.20
CA GLY A 203 22.36 2.26 -7.17
C GLY A 203 21.12 2.12 -6.29
N VAL A 204 20.22 1.19 -6.59
CA VAL A 204 18.96 1.02 -5.85
C VAL A 204 19.08 -0.10 -4.84
N LYS A 205 18.54 0.13 -3.64
CA LYS A 205 18.45 -0.88 -2.58
C LYS A 205 17.08 -1.54 -2.54
N LEU A 206 16.02 -0.75 -2.69
CA LEU A 206 14.64 -1.20 -2.64
C LEU A 206 13.85 -0.61 -3.81
N TYR A 207 13.27 -1.50 -4.62
CA TYR A 207 12.35 -1.14 -5.68
C TYR A 207 10.90 -1.27 -5.20
N HIS A 208 10.07 -0.26 -5.50
CA HIS A 208 8.66 -0.24 -5.14
C HIS A 208 7.79 -0.26 -6.41
N TYR A 209 7.21 -1.41 -6.73
CA TYR A 209 6.65 -1.65 -8.06
C TYR A 209 5.18 -1.32 -8.24
N HIS A 210 4.41 -1.03 -7.18
CA HIS A 210 3.03 -0.50 -7.26
C HIS A 210 2.06 -1.28 -8.18
N GLY A 211 2.38 -2.54 -8.49
CA GLY A 211 1.72 -3.37 -9.50
C GLY A 211 2.69 -4.13 -10.39
N ILE A 212 2.47 -5.45 -10.52
CA ILE A 212 3.33 -6.34 -11.31
C ILE A 212 3.44 -5.95 -12.79
N GLU A 213 2.38 -5.38 -13.37
CA GLU A 213 2.40 -4.87 -14.74
C GLU A 213 3.50 -3.83 -14.99
N ARG A 214 3.98 -3.16 -13.93
CA ARG A 214 5.06 -2.17 -14.06
C ARG A 214 6.42 -2.83 -14.19
N LEU A 215 6.64 -3.97 -13.54
CA LEU A 215 7.88 -4.74 -13.66
C LEU A 215 8.17 -5.15 -15.11
N GLU A 216 7.12 -5.51 -15.86
CA GLU A 216 7.22 -5.79 -17.30
C GLU A 216 7.54 -4.53 -18.10
N ALA A 217 6.80 -3.44 -17.84
CA ALA A 217 6.95 -2.19 -18.58
C ALA A 217 8.33 -1.52 -18.39
N THR A 218 9.04 -1.82 -17.30
CA THR A 218 10.34 -1.22 -16.97
C THR A 218 11.50 -2.23 -16.94
N ASN A 219 11.31 -3.43 -17.48
CA ASN A 219 12.37 -4.45 -17.65
C ASN A 219 12.98 -4.99 -16.33
N HIS A 220 12.16 -5.19 -15.29
CA HIS A 220 12.59 -5.80 -14.01
C HIS A 220 12.33 -7.31 -13.93
N LEU A 221 11.68 -7.90 -14.94
CA LEU A 221 11.27 -9.31 -14.89
C LEU A 221 12.44 -10.27 -14.71
N ALA A 222 13.61 -9.99 -15.30
CA ALA A 222 14.79 -10.84 -15.19
C ALA A 222 15.35 -10.86 -13.75
N GLU A 223 15.46 -9.70 -13.11
CA GLU A 223 15.92 -9.59 -11.71
C GLU A 223 14.92 -10.24 -10.76
N MET A 224 13.62 -10.03 -10.98
CA MET A 224 12.57 -10.68 -10.20
C MET A 224 12.54 -12.20 -10.39
N GLU A 225 12.77 -12.70 -11.61
CA GLU A 225 12.93 -14.14 -11.88
C GLU A 225 14.09 -14.71 -11.06
N GLU A 226 15.26 -14.04 -11.06
CA GLU A 226 16.42 -14.47 -10.29
C GLU A 226 16.12 -14.51 -8.79
N ILE A 227 15.53 -13.46 -8.21
CA ILE A 227 15.14 -13.40 -6.80
C ILE A 227 14.15 -14.52 -6.46
N VAL A 228 13.12 -14.71 -7.28
CA VAL A 228 12.06 -15.70 -7.04
C VAL A 228 12.60 -17.12 -7.14
N VAL A 229 13.42 -17.43 -8.14
CA VAL A 229 13.99 -18.77 -8.34
C VAL A 229 15.06 -19.07 -7.28
N SER A 230 15.94 -18.11 -6.98
CA SER A 230 16.99 -18.27 -5.95
C SER A 230 16.43 -18.49 -4.54
N SER A 231 15.18 -18.08 -4.28
CA SER A 231 14.49 -18.42 -3.04
C SER A 231 14.29 -19.93 -2.83
N GLY A 232 14.29 -20.72 -3.91
CA GLY A 232 14.06 -22.16 -3.90
C GLY A 232 12.59 -22.59 -3.83
N TYR A 233 11.65 -21.68 -3.52
CA TYR A 233 10.23 -22.01 -3.35
C TYR A 233 9.44 -22.06 -4.66
N PHE A 234 9.93 -21.40 -5.69
CA PHE A 234 9.23 -21.22 -6.95
C PHE A 234 10.12 -21.65 -8.13
N ARG A 235 9.51 -22.30 -9.14
CA ARG A 235 10.20 -22.73 -10.36
C ARG A 235 10.53 -21.59 -11.32
N SER A 236 9.77 -20.51 -11.23
CA SER A 236 9.89 -19.30 -12.06
C SER A 236 9.06 -18.17 -11.47
N LEU A 237 9.22 -16.95 -11.99
CA LEU A 237 8.33 -15.83 -11.71
C LEU A 237 6.91 -16.13 -12.21
N GLU A 238 6.76 -16.76 -13.38
CA GLU A 238 5.44 -17.16 -13.88
C GLU A 238 4.76 -18.12 -12.91
N HIS A 239 5.49 -19.09 -12.36
CA HIS A 239 5.00 -19.94 -11.30
C HIS A 239 4.52 -19.06 -10.16
N HIS A 240 5.39 -18.30 -9.49
CA HIS A 240 5.02 -17.41 -8.38
C HIS A 240 3.76 -16.55 -8.63
N LEU A 241 3.62 -15.99 -9.83
CA LEU A 241 2.53 -15.09 -10.20
C LEU A 241 1.24 -15.76 -10.67
N TYR A 242 1.29 -17.04 -11.07
CA TYR A 242 0.16 -17.77 -11.65
C TYR A 242 -1.14 -17.64 -10.84
N PRO A 243 -1.16 -17.76 -9.50
CA PRO A 243 -2.38 -17.64 -8.71
C PRO A 243 -3.06 -16.29 -8.88
N MET A 244 -2.25 -15.23 -8.84
CA MET A 244 -2.70 -13.86 -9.04
C MET A 244 -3.16 -13.64 -10.49
N LEU A 245 -2.42 -14.15 -11.47
CA LEU A 245 -2.76 -14.00 -12.88
C LEU A 245 -4.07 -14.72 -13.24
N GLN A 246 -4.31 -15.93 -12.71
CA GLN A 246 -5.57 -16.64 -12.90
C GLN A 246 -6.73 -15.90 -12.26
N ARG A 247 -6.57 -15.45 -11.01
CA ARG A 247 -7.57 -14.59 -10.35
C ARG A 247 -7.89 -13.36 -11.19
N ARG A 248 -6.88 -12.65 -11.71
CA ARG A 248 -7.08 -11.49 -12.60
C ARG A 248 -7.84 -11.87 -13.87
N ARG A 249 -7.53 -13.02 -14.50
CA ARG A 249 -8.21 -13.52 -15.71
C ARG A 249 -9.69 -13.82 -15.44
N GLU A 250 -10.01 -14.50 -14.34
CA GLU A 250 -11.39 -14.79 -13.96
C GLU A 250 -12.18 -13.52 -13.62
N GLN A 251 -11.56 -12.62 -12.83
CA GLN A 251 -12.16 -11.33 -12.48
C GLN A 251 -12.39 -10.43 -13.71
N ALA A 252 -11.54 -10.51 -14.74
CA ALA A 252 -11.64 -9.68 -15.93
C ALA A 252 -12.98 -9.84 -16.65
N VAL A 253 -13.60 -11.03 -16.61
CA VAL A 253 -14.93 -11.27 -17.20
C VAL A 253 -15.99 -10.43 -16.49
N PHE A 254 -15.97 -10.41 -15.16
CA PHE A 254 -16.90 -9.62 -14.35
C PHE A 254 -16.64 -8.12 -14.49
N TRP A 255 -15.38 -7.69 -14.52
CA TRP A 255 -15.02 -6.28 -14.70
C TRP A 255 -15.49 -5.74 -16.05
N LYS A 256 -15.36 -6.52 -17.14
CA LYS A 256 -15.90 -6.15 -18.45
C LYS A 256 -17.41 -5.93 -18.39
N ARG A 257 -18.16 -6.82 -17.70
CA ARG A 257 -19.61 -6.66 -17.55
C ARG A 257 -19.97 -5.45 -16.69
N ILE A 258 -19.25 -5.20 -15.60
CA ILE A 258 -19.42 -4.02 -14.75
C ILE A 258 -19.22 -2.72 -15.55
N ALA A 259 -18.21 -2.68 -16.44
CA ALA A 259 -17.98 -1.52 -17.31
C ALA A 259 -19.18 -1.26 -18.23
N VAL A 260 -19.71 -2.30 -18.89
CA VAL A 260 -20.91 -2.19 -19.73
C VAL A 260 -22.11 -1.69 -18.93
N ILE A 261 -22.34 -2.22 -17.73
CA ILE A 261 -23.42 -1.77 -16.84
C ILE A 261 -23.27 -0.30 -16.44
N ALA A 262 -22.03 0.15 -16.22
CA ALA A 262 -21.75 1.55 -15.93
C ALA A 262 -22.07 2.47 -17.12
N ASP A 263 -21.77 2.05 -18.36
CA ASP A 263 -22.14 2.75 -19.59
C ASP A 263 -23.66 2.80 -19.77
N GLU A 264 -24.36 1.68 -19.66
CA GLU A 264 -25.83 1.64 -19.76
C GLU A 264 -26.49 2.58 -18.74
N ARG A 265 -25.97 2.64 -17.50
CA ARG A 265 -26.45 3.58 -16.49
C ARG A 265 -26.22 5.04 -16.87
N ARG A 266 -25.08 5.36 -17.47
CA ARG A 266 -24.79 6.70 -18.00
C ARG A 266 -25.76 7.07 -19.12
N ASP A 267 -26.05 6.13 -20.02
CA ASP A 267 -26.99 6.34 -21.12
C ASP A 267 -28.41 6.62 -20.61
N PHE A 268 -28.92 5.83 -19.67
CA PHE A 268 -30.22 6.09 -19.06
C PHE A 268 -30.26 7.41 -18.29
N ALA A 269 -29.19 7.76 -17.59
CA ALA A 269 -29.09 9.06 -16.94
C ALA A 269 -29.07 10.23 -17.96
N GLY A 270 -28.45 10.02 -19.13
CA GLY A 270 -28.48 10.93 -20.26
C GLY A 270 -29.89 11.11 -20.82
N LYS A 271 -30.62 10.00 -21.03
CA LYS A 271 -32.02 10.02 -21.49
C LYS A 271 -32.93 10.76 -20.51
N ILE A 272 -32.75 10.58 -19.20
CA ILE A 272 -33.48 11.35 -18.18
C ILE A 272 -33.21 12.86 -18.29
N LYS A 273 -31.98 13.27 -18.62
CA LYS A 273 -31.65 14.69 -18.81
C LYS A 273 -32.26 15.29 -20.09
N GLN A 274 -32.51 14.46 -21.10
CA GLN A 274 -33.06 14.87 -22.40
C GLN A 274 -34.60 14.81 -22.44
N ALA A 275 -35.22 14.04 -21.56
CA ALA A 275 -36.67 13.92 -21.48
C ALA A 275 -37.32 15.24 -21.06
N GLU A 276 -38.32 15.70 -21.83
CA GLU A 276 -39.09 16.90 -21.54
C GLU A 276 -40.21 16.62 -20.51
N ASP A 277 -40.78 15.42 -20.53
CA ASP A 277 -41.81 14.97 -19.58
C ASP A 277 -41.22 14.12 -18.44
N ARG A 278 -41.57 14.49 -17.21
CA ARG A 278 -41.24 13.73 -16.00
C ARG A 278 -41.82 12.31 -15.99
N ALA A 279 -42.89 12.05 -16.73
CA ALA A 279 -43.47 10.71 -16.87
C ALA A 279 -42.47 9.71 -17.50
N GLU A 280 -41.62 10.18 -18.41
CA GLU A 280 -40.58 9.38 -19.08
C GLU A 280 -39.41 9.01 -18.16
N HIS A 281 -39.27 9.70 -17.02
CA HIS A 281 -38.17 9.43 -16.09
C HIS A 281 -38.33 8.08 -15.39
N ARG A 282 -39.57 7.65 -15.11
CA ARG A 282 -39.88 6.47 -14.31
C ARG A 282 -39.27 5.17 -14.90
N PRO A 283 -39.48 4.82 -16.18
CA PRO A 283 -38.88 3.61 -16.77
C PRO A 283 -37.35 3.66 -16.75
N PHE A 284 -36.73 4.80 -17.05
CA PHE A 284 -35.26 4.93 -17.01
C PHE A 284 -34.70 4.79 -15.58
N LYS A 285 -35.40 5.32 -14.57
CA LYS A 285 -35.02 5.14 -13.15
C LYS A 285 -35.10 3.66 -12.73
N GLN A 286 -36.11 2.93 -13.19
CA GLN A 286 -36.25 1.50 -12.91
C GLN A 286 -35.09 0.71 -13.52
N GLU A 287 -34.69 1.02 -14.76
CA GLU A 287 -33.58 0.33 -15.40
C GLU A 287 -32.24 0.68 -14.74
N ILE A 288 -32.01 1.94 -14.36
CA ILE A 288 -30.83 2.32 -13.54
C ILE A 288 -30.78 1.51 -12.24
N GLN A 289 -31.92 1.34 -11.57
CA GLN A 289 -31.97 0.58 -10.33
C GLN A 289 -31.67 -0.90 -10.55
N LYS A 290 -32.21 -1.51 -11.61
CA LYS A 290 -31.90 -2.90 -12.00
C LYS A 290 -30.40 -3.08 -12.26
N ARG A 291 -29.78 -2.16 -13.00
CA ARG A 291 -28.34 -2.16 -13.28
C ARG A 291 -27.48 -1.94 -12.04
N LYS A 292 -27.95 -1.19 -11.04
CA LYS A 292 -27.27 -1.09 -9.74
C LYS A 292 -27.29 -2.40 -8.97
N VAL A 293 -28.39 -3.16 -9.02
CA VAL A 293 -28.48 -4.49 -8.39
C VAL A 293 -27.52 -5.46 -9.08
N GLU A 294 -27.52 -5.49 -10.42
CA GLU A 294 -26.61 -6.35 -11.20
C GLU A 294 -25.12 -6.00 -10.95
N ASP A 295 -24.74 -4.72 -10.90
CA ASP A 295 -23.38 -4.29 -10.52
C ASP A 295 -22.99 -4.80 -9.12
N LYS A 296 -23.92 -4.74 -8.17
CA LYS A 296 -23.67 -5.23 -6.80
C LYS A 296 -23.42 -6.74 -6.78
N GLU A 297 -24.27 -7.53 -7.44
CA GLU A 297 -24.12 -9.00 -7.52
C GLU A 297 -22.81 -9.42 -8.19
N LEU A 298 -22.39 -8.72 -9.25
CA LEU A 298 -21.12 -9.00 -9.92
C LEU A 298 -19.92 -8.71 -9.01
N ARG A 299 -19.98 -7.63 -8.21
CA ARG A 299 -18.93 -7.31 -7.24
C ARG A 299 -18.86 -8.34 -6.12
N GLU A 300 -20.00 -8.84 -5.66
CA GLU A 300 -20.06 -9.95 -4.70
C GLU A 300 -19.41 -11.21 -5.27
N LYS A 301 -19.67 -11.55 -6.55
CA LYS A 301 -19.01 -12.66 -7.25
C LYS A 301 -17.49 -12.47 -7.36
N ILE A 302 -17.02 -11.27 -7.71
CA ILE A 302 -15.58 -10.95 -7.75
C ILE A 302 -14.93 -11.19 -6.38
N SER A 303 -15.62 -10.81 -5.30
CA SER A 303 -15.14 -11.01 -3.92
C SER A 303 -15.12 -12.49 -3.52
N ALA A 304 -15.97 -13.32 -4.11
CA ALA A 304 -16.12 -14.73 -3.81
C ALA A 304 -15.16 -15.66 -4.57
N ILE A 305 -14.34 -15.16 -5.51
CA ILE A 305 -13.27 -15.91 -6.20
C ILE A 305 -12.11 -16.15 -5.21
N LEU A 306 -12.39 -16.86 -4.10
CA LEU A 306 -11.55 -17.04 -2.92
C LEU A 306 -10.10 -17.43 -3.26
N GLU A 307 -9.17 -16.94 -2.42
CA GLU A 307 -7.74 -17.26 -2.45
C GLU A 307 -7.41 -18.75 -2.22
N HIS A 308 -8.37 -19.54 -1.73
CA HIS A 308 -8.16 -20.96 -1.43
C HIS A 308 -8.02 -21.85 -2.67
N GLN A 309 -8.47 -21.42 -3.86
CA GLN A 309 -8.36 -22.23 -5.08
C GLN A 309 -6.98 -22.16 -5.74
N PHE A 310 -6.21 -21.10 -5.51
CA PHE A 310 -5.03 -20.82 -6.33
C PHE A 310 -3.69 -21.11 -5.63
N TYR A 311 -3.72 -21.53 -4.37
CA TYR A 311 -2.53 -21.82 -3.59
C TYR A 311 -2.78 -23.11 -2.80
N ASP A 312 -2.87 -24.28 -3.43
CA ASP A 312 -3.05 -25.53 -2.67
C ASP A 312 -1.74 -26.05 -2.05
N GLU A 313 -1.79 -27.18 -1.33
CA GLU A 313 -0.64 -27.79 -0.62
C GLU A 313 0.52 -28.22 -1.53
N SER A 314 0.31 -28.26 -2.85
CA SER A 314 1.33 -28.66 -3.85
C SER A 314 2.01 -27.48 -4.54
N TRP A 315 1.59 -26.26 -4.22
CA TRP A 315 1.99 -25.03 -4.90
C TRP A 315 3.43 -24.59 -4.61
N LEU A 316 3.86 -24.69 -3.35
CA LEU A 316 5.26 -24.50 -3.01
C LEU A 316 6.04 -25.73 -3.47
N VAL A 317 7.11 -25.53 -4.21
CA VAL A 317 8.02 -26.64 -4.50
C VAL A 317 8.59 -27.08 -3.15
N LYS A 318 8.39 -28.34 -2.76
CA LYS A 318 9.16 -28.91 -1.66
C LYS A 318 10.64 -28.81 -2.04
N CYS A 319 11.39 -28.00 -1.32
CA CYS A 319 12.83 -27.76 -1.47
C CYS A 319 13.71 -29.01 -1.34
N ASP A 320 13.15 -30.22 -1.22
CA ASP A 320 13.94 -31.43 -0.98
C ASP A 320 14.80 -31.80 -2.21
N GLU A 321 14.29 -31.62 -3.45
CA GLU A 321 15.05 -32.00 -4.65
C GLU A 321 16.12 -30.95 -5.05
N ASN A 322 15.89 -29.66 -4.78
CA ASN A 322 16.85 -28.58 -5.13
C ASN A 322 17.91 -28.33 -4.06
N ARG A 323 17.65 -28.64 -2.77
CA ARG A 323 18.68 -28.56 -1.73
C ARG A 323 19.75 -29.64 -1.90
N GLU A 324 19.38 -30.84 -2.35
CA GLU A 324 20.37 -31.89 -2.67
C GLU A 324 21.24 -31.49 -3.87
N ALA A 325 20.67 -30.87 -4.90
CA ALA A 325 21.42 -30.42 -6.07
C ALA A 325 22.36 -29.23 -5.77
N ALA A 326 21.93 -28.27 -4.94
CA ALA A 326 22.78 -27.14 -4.54
C ALA A 326 23.87 -27.54 -3.54
N GLY A 327 23.59 -28.52 -2.65
CA GLY A 327 24.58 -29.07 -1.73
C GLY A 327 25.68 -29.89 -2.42
N GLN A 328 25.36 -30.58 -3.52
CA GLN A 328 26.34 -31.34 -4.31
C GLN A 328 27.20 -30.47 -5.24
N ALA A 329 26.83 -29.21 -5.47
CA ALA A 329 27.64 -28.25 -6.23
C ALA A 329 28.59 -27.42 -5.34
N ALA A 330 28.53 -27.60 -4.02
CA ALA A 330 29.33 -26.88 -3.03
C ALA A 330 30.31 -27.79 -2.23
N GLU A 331 30.44 -29.06 -2.61
CA GLU A 331 31.60 -29.92 -2.29
C GLU A 331 32.53 -29.99 -3.51
#